data_AF-A0A2D6FMS6-F1
#
_entry.id   AF-A0A2D6FMS6-F1
#
_cell.length_a   1.000
_cell.length_b   1.000
_cell.length_c   1.000
_cell.angle_alpha   90.00
_cell.angle_beta   90.00
_cell.angle_gamma   90.00
#
_symmetry.space_group_name_H-M   'P 1'
#
loop_
_entity.id
_entity.type
_entity.pdbx_description
1 polymer ?
#
loop_
_entity_poly.entity_id
_entity_poly.type
_entity_poly.pdbx_seq_one_letter_code
_entity_poly.pdbx_strand_id
1 'polypeptide(L)'
;MAKVVGSKIDSKAIDKKVAKSRRFQKDADNHARKRLEKAKCKLMEEFNQHSVTKEIEAGASAENVSKTLRGYGNLFSFIGFEANSKPVDAVRNFLNSFITLKSAGKPSKTGSTREYVVKTPDLADFKVARMPWEGGRNWVQAIEEGISGFSYFMNKAHEAARSGAGIQIDNKLRSKDSASMSYMSDILRKFKRRLKSK
;
A
#
# COMPACT_ATOMS: atom_id res chain seq x y z
N MET A 1 -8.81 -67.63 -11.20
CA MET A 1 -9.15 -66.81 -10.02
C MET A 1 -9.88 -65.55 -10.51
N ALA A 2 -11.11 -65.31 -10.07
CA ALA A 2 -11.87 -64.12 -10.44
C ALA A 2 -11.61 -62.99 -9.43
N LYS A 3 -11.27 -61.79 -9.92
CA LYS A 3 -11.15 -60.57 -9.10
C LYS A 3 -12.42 -59.74 -9.27
N VAL A 4 -13.11 -59.47 -8.17
CA VAL A 4 -14.19 -58.47 -8.11
C VAL A 4 -13.53 -57.10 -7.95
N VAL A 5 -13.69 -56.23 -8.95
CA VAL A 5 -13.24 -54.85 -8.87
C VAL A 5 -14.30 -54.04 -8.11
N GLY A 6 -13.93 -53.47 -6.97
CA GLY A 6 -14.82 -52.64 -6.16
C GLY A 6 -15.27 -51.35 -6.85
N SER A 7 -16.35 -50.75 -6.33
CA SER A 7 -16.98 -49.53 -6.85
C SER A 7 -16.00 -48.35 -6.90
N LYS A 8 -16.08 -47.52 -7.96
CA LYS A 8 -15.28 -46.30 -8.09
C LYS A 8 -15.72 -45.25 -7.06
N ILE A 9 -14.77 -44.68 -6.33
CA ILE A 9 -15.03 -43.61 -5.37
C ILE A 9 -15.44 -42.33 -6.10
N ASP A 10 -16.59 -41.75 -5.75
CA ASP A 10 -16.99 -40.41 -6.21
C ASP A 10 -16.28 -39.32 -5.38
N SER A 11 -15.10 -38.93 -5.86
CA SER A 11 -14.30 -37.87 -5.23
C SER A 11 -15.02 -36.53 -5.15
N LYS A 12 -15.89 -36.20 -6.11
CA LYS A 12 -16.62 -34.91 -6.12
C LYS A 12 -17.63 -34.83 -4.99
N ALA A 13 -18.33 -35.94 -4.70
CA ALA A 13 -19.27 -36.00 -3.60
C ALA A 13 -18.57 -35.88 -2.24
N ILE A 14 -17.38 -36.47 -2.10
CA ILE A 14 -16.55 -36.37 -0.89
C ILE A 14 -16.07 -34.93 -0.70
N ASP A 15 -15.49 -34.31 -1.72
CA ASP A 15 -14.98 -32.93 -1.66
C ASP A 15 -16.07 -31.94 -1.23
N LYS A 16 -17.28 -32.09 -1.78
CA LYS A 16 -18.44 -31.25 -1.43
C LYS A 16 -18.88 -31.43 0.03
N LYS A 17 -18.78 -32.64 0.57
CA LYS A 17 -19.08 -32.92 1.99
C LYS A 17 -17.97 -32.37 2.90
N VAL A 18 -16.71 -32.56 2.53
CA VAL A 18 -15.55 -32.04 3.28
C VAL A 18 -15.58 -30.51 3.33
N ALA A 19 -15.87 -29.84 2.20
CA ALA A 19 -15.97 -28.38 2.13
C ALA A 19 -17.05 -27.78 3.04
N LYS A 20 -18.11 -28.54 3.33
CA LYS A 20 -19.19 -28.14 4.26
C LYS A 20 -18.87 -28.48 5.71
N SER A 21 -17.83 -29.28 5.99
CA SER A 21 -17.49 -29.67 7.35
C SER A 21 -16.97 -28.49 8.16
N ARG A 22 -17.39 -28.39 9.44
CA ARG A 22 -16.96 -27.32 10.34
C ARG A 22 -15.45 -27.29 10.56
N ARG A 23 -14.81 -28.47 10.59
CA ARG A 23 -13.35 -28.61 10.74
C ARG A 23 -12.62 -27.99 9.54
N PHE A 24 -12.98 -28.40 8.32
CA PHE A 24 -12.41 -27.82 7.11
C PHE A 24 -12.65 -26.32 7.01
N GLN A 25 -13.85 -25.84 7.36
CA GLN A 25 -14.15 -24.40 7.35
C GLN A 25 -13.22 -23.63 8.29
N LYS A 26 -13.07 -24.11 9.53
CA LYS A 26 -12.19 -23.48 10.53
C LYS A 26 -10.73 -23.49 10.08
N ASP A 27 -10.25 -24.60 9.52
CA ASP A 27 -8.87 -24.71 9.06
C ASP A 27 -8.60 -23.83 7.84
N ALA A 28 -9.54 -23.78 6.89
CA ALA A 28 -9.47 -22.91 5.74
C ALA A 28 -9.50 -21.42 6.15
N ASP A 29 -10.36 -21.04 7.10
CA ASP A 29 -10.44 -19.67 7.61
C ASP A 29 -9.12 -19.28 8.32
N ASN A 30 -8.57 -20.18 9.13
CA ASN A 30 -7.28 -19.99 9.78
C ASN A 30 -6.13 -19.84 8.78
N HIS A 31 -6.12 -20.67 7.72
CA HIS A 31 -5.10 -20.61 6.68
C HIS A 31 -5.20 -19.30 5.89
N ALA A 32 -6.41 -18.87 5.53
CA ALA A 32 -6.65 -17.60 4.86
C ALA A 32 -6.19 -16.40 5.71
N ARG A 33 -6.49 -16.41 7.02
CA ARG A 33 -6.01 -15.37 7.96
C ARG A 33 -4.50 -15.35 8.06
N LYS A 34 -3.85 -16.50 8.27
CA LYS A 34 -2.37 -16.59 8.31
C LYS A 34 -1.73 -16.05 7.03
N ARG A 35 -2.31 -16.37 5.88
CA ARG A 35 -1.84 -15.90 4.59
C ARG A 35 -2.00 -14.38 4.43
N LEU A 36 -3.14 -13.84 4.86
CA LEU A 36 -3.39 -12.40 4.87
C LEU A 36 -2.38 -11.67 5.77
N GLU A 37 -2.18 -12.15 7.00
CA GLU A 37 -1.23 -11.55 7.93
C GLU A 37 0.21 -11.60 7.39
N LYS A 38 0.64 -12.73 6.82
CA LYS A 38 1.96 -12.84 6.18
C LYS A 38 2.10 -11.84 5.01
N ALA A 39 1.05 -11.65 4.22
CA ALA A 39 1.05 -10.67 3.15
C ALA A 39 1.06 -9.23 3.67
N LYS A 40 0.33 -8.92 4.76
CA LYS A 40 0.34 -7.63 5.45
C LYS A 40 1.71 -7.30 6.02
N CYS A 41 2.37 -8.22 6.72
CA CYS A 41 3.72 -8.03 7.24
C CYS A 41 4.70 -7.64 6.14
N LYS A 42 4.61 -8.32 4.98
CA LYS A 42 5.47 -8.02 3.84
C LYS A 42 5.14 -6.70 3.15
N LEU A 43 3.86 -6.33 3.07
CA LEU A 43 3.45 -5.01 2.59
C LEU A 43 4.00 -3.90 3.51
N MET A 44 3.94 -4.08 4.84
CA MET A 44 4.48 -3.12 5.80
C MET A 44 6.00 -3.01 5.71
N GLU A 45 6.68 -4.14 5.53
CA GLU A 45 8.13 -4.17 5.32
C GLU A 45 8.52 -3.39 4.06
N GLU A 46 7.86 -3.65 2.93
CA GLU A 46 8.10 -2.92 1.67
C GLU A 46 7.80 -1.43 1.83
N PHE A 47 6.71 -1.08 2.50
CA PHE A 47 6.34 0.30 2.79
C PHE A 47 7.43 1.01 3.60
N ASN A 48 7.86 0.45 4.72
CA ASN A 48 8.88 1.08 5.59
C ASN A 48 10.28 1.11 4.93
N GLN A 49 10.60 0.15 4.07
CA GLN A 49 11.89 0.09 3.40
C GLN A 49 12.00 1.03 2.19
N HIS A 50 10.86 1.49 1.66
CA HIS A 50 10.82 2.33 0.46
C HIS A 50 11.53 3.68 0.67
N SER A 51 12.24 4.17 -0.36
CA SER A 51 13.00 5.42 -0.30
C SER A 51 12.12 6.63 0.02
N VAL A 52 10.94 6.71 -0.60
CA VAL A 52 9.92 7.75 -0.30
C VAL A 52 9.53 7.75 1.17
N THR A 53 9.23 6.60 1.74
CA THR A 53 8.78 6.49 3.14
C THR A 53 9.88 6.96 4.07
N LYS A 54 11.12 6.49 3.85
CA LYS A 54 12.28 6.90 4.65
C LYS A 54 12.56 8.39 4.55
N GLU A 55 12.45 8.96 3.35
CA GLU A 55 12.67 10.39 3.13
C GLU A 55 11.64 11.25 3.86
N ILE A 56 10.35 10.87 3.82
CA ILE A 56 9.30 11.61 4.52
C ILE A 56 9.38 11.38 6.05
N GLU A 57 9.71 10.17 6.49
CA GLU A 57 9.85 9.83 7.92
C GLU A 57 11.04 10.54 8.57
N ALA A 58 12.11 10.81 7.82
CA ALA A 58 13.29 11.55 8.30
C ALA A 58 13.09 13.07 8.38
N GLY A 59 11.94 13.60 7.92
CA GLY A 59 11.55 15.00 8.10
C GLY A 59 12.24 16.00 7.19
N ALA A 60 12.12 17.29 7.52
CA ALA A 60 12.56 18.41 6.67
C ALA A 60 14.08 18.50 6.46
N SER A 61 14.89 17.93 7.35
CA SER A 61 16.36 17.90 7.24
C SER A 61 16.91 16.70 6.45
N ALA A 62 16.05 15.79 6.00
CA ALA A 62 16.47 14.59 5.28
C ALA A 62 17.00 14.92 3.87
N GLU A 63 17.88 14.06 3.35
CA GLU A 63 18.31 14.15 1.95
C GLU A 63 17.26 13.58 0.98
N ASN A 64 17.29 14.00 -0.30
CA ASN A 64 16.41 13.47 -1.34
C ASN A 64 16.81 12.06 -1.81
N VAL A 65 16.66 11.06 -0.94
CA VAL A 65 17.00 9.66 -1.23
C VAL A 65 16.12 9.07 -2.33
N SER A 66 14.89 9.55 -2.49
CA SER A 66 13.97 9.13 -3.55
C SER A 66 14.33 9.67 -4.95
N LYS A 67 15.23 10.65 -5.03
CA LYS A 67 15.65 11.36 -6.27
C LYS A 67 14.50 12.06 -7.02
N THR A 68 13.34 12.18 -6.40
CA THR A 68 12.14 12.85 -6.93
C THR A 68 12.36 14.35 -7.19
N LEU A 69 13.27 14.98 -6.44
CA LEU A 69 13.59 16.41 -6.53
C LEU A 69 14.99 16.65 -7.10
N ARG A 70 15.56 15.66 -7.81
CA ARG A 70 16.86 15.77 -8.50
C ARG A 70 17.99 16.27 -7.58
N GLY A 71 17.93 15.93 -6.29
CA GLY A 71 18.94 16.30 -5.29
C GLY A 71 18.77 17.68 -4.64
N TYR A 72 17.66 18.39 -4.91
CA TYR A 72 17.40 19.70 -4.29
C TYR A 72 16.24 19.66 -3.28
N GLY A 73 16.58 19.78 -2.00
CA GLY A 73 15.63 19.68 -0.89
C GLY A 73 15.16 18.25 -0.63
N ASN A 74 13.93 18.07 -0.16
CA ASN A 74 13.32 16.76 0.04
C ASN A 74 11.79 16.81 -0.10
N LEU A 75 11.17 15.64 -0.21
CA LEU A 75 9.71 15.51 -0.32
C LEU A 75 8.97 16.11 0.87
N PHE A 76 9.54 16.03 2.08
CA PHE A 76 8.87 16.52 3.28
C PHE A 76 8.65 18.05 3.24
N SER A 77 9.73 18.79 2.96
CA SER A 77 9.72 20.24 2.82
C SER A 77 8.98 20.69 1.56
N PHE A 78 9.08 19.92 0.46
CA PHE A 78 8.41 20.25 -0.79
C PHE A 78 6.89 20.07 -0.74
N ILE A 79 6.41 19.00 -0.09
CA ILE A 79 4.98 18.82 0.17
C ILE A 79 4.49 19.84 1.22
N GLY A 80 5.39 20.38 2.04
CA GLY A 80 5.07 21.42 3.03
C GLY A 80 4.39 20.85 4.27
N PHE A 81 4.83 19.68 4.72
CA PHE A 81 4.39 19.11 5.99
C PHE A 81 4.83 19.97 7.17
N GLU A 82 4.08 19.95 8.28
CA GLU A 82 4.50 20.60 9.52
C GLU A 82 5.77 19.92 10.06
N ALA A 83 6.75 20.67 10.57
CA ALA A 83 8.06 20.14 11.01
C ALA A 83 7.99 18.92 11.95
N ASN A 84 6.94 18.82 12.78
CA ASN A 84 6.74 17.72 13.74
C ASN A 84 5.63 16.73 13.33
N SER A 85 5.08 16.86 12.13
CA SER A 85 4.04 15.95 11.66
C SER A 85 4.61 14.59 11.27
N LYS A 86 3.80 13.54 11.49
CA LYS A 86 4.13 12.15 11.11
C LYS A 86 3.18 11.64 10.02
N PRO A 87 3.27 12.15 8.79
CA PRO A 87 2.37 11.78 7.70
C PRO A 87 2.50 10.30 7.30
N VAL A 88 3.69 9.70 7.50
CA VAL A 88 3.94 8.27 7.26
C VAL A 88 3.12 7.39 8.21
N ASP A 89 3.01 7.78 9.49
CA ASP A 89 2.23 7.03 10.49
C ASP A 89 0.75 6.97 10.13
N ALA A 90 0.19 8.07 9.60
CA ALA A 90 -1.20 8.11 9.17
C ALA A 90 -1.47 7.08 8.06
N VAL A 91 -0.54 6.96 7.09
CA VAL A 91 -0.63 5.96 6.00
C VAL A 91 -0.42 4.55 6.52
N ARG A 92 0.54 4.34 7.43
CA ARG A 92 0.81 3.05 8.07
C ARG A 92 -0.42 2.51 8.81
N ASN A 93 -1.06 3.37 9.60
CA ASN A 93 -2.28 3.05 10.35
C ASN A 93 -3.47 2.78 9.42
N PHE A 94 -3.60 3.56 8.35
CA PHE A 94 -4.62 3.34 7.32
C PHE A 94 -4.46 1.97 6.64
N LEU A 95 -3.26 1.61 6.20
CA LEU A 95 -3.01 0.32 5.57
C LEU A 95 -3.32 -0.85 6.51
N ASN A 96 -2.95 -0.73 7.79
CA ASN A 96 -3.19 -1.79 8.77
C ASN A 96 -4.69 -2.01 9.06
N SER A 97 -5.46 -0.92 9.14
CA SER A 97 -6.89 -0.95 9.47
C SER A 97 -7.79 -1.24 8.26
N PHE A 98 -7.43 -0.77 7.06
CA PHE A 98 -8.27 -0.93 5.87
C PHE A 98 -8.21 -2.35 5.29
N ILE A 99 -7.03 -2.98 5.36
CA ILE A 99 -6.80 -4.32 4.82
C ILE A 99 -7.40 -5.36 5.76
N THR A 100 -8.59 -5.83 5.41
CA THR A 100 -9.40 -6.75 6.22
C THR A 100 -10.05 -7.82 5.35
N LEU A 101 -10.37 -8.96 5.96
CA LEU A 101 -11.08 -10.06 5.33
C LEU A 101 -12.59 -9.80 5.43
N LYS A 102 -13.29 -9.64 4.31
CA LYS A 102 -14.70 -9.18 4.29
C LYS A 102 -15.71 -10.25 4.72
N SER A 103 -15.43 -11.55 4.56
CA SER A 103 -16.35 -12.61 4.98
C SER A 103 -15.66 -13.95 5.20
N ALA A 104 -16.32 -14.82 5.97
CA ALA A 104 -16.02 -16.26 5.96
C ALA A 104 -16.06 -16.79 4.51
N GLY A 105 -15.16 -17.71 4.18
CA GLY A 105 -14.96 -18.13 2.80
C GLY A 105 -16.23 -18.73 2.20
N LYS A 106 -16.64 -18.30 1.00
CA LYS A 106 -17.77 -18.95 0.32
C LYS A 106 -17.27 -20.23 -0.36
N PRO A 107 -18.03 -21.34 -0.34
CA PRO A 107 -17.65 -22.50 -1.14
C PRO A 107 -17.58 -22.08 -2.62
N SER A 108 -16.48 -22.44 -3.27
CA SER A 108 -16.29 -22.17 -4.70
C SER A 108 -17.32 -22.94 -5.52
N LYS A 109 -17.56 -22.50 -6.77
CA LYS A 109 -18.47 -23.15 -7.72
C LYS A 109 -18.14 -24.64 -7.93
N THR A 110 -16.87 -25.01 -7.81
CA THR A 110 -16.38 -26.40 -7.96
C THR A 110 -16.55 -27.24 -6.70
N GLY A 111 -16.92 -26.63 -5.57
CA GLY A 111 -17.24 -27.31 -4.31
C GLY A 111 -16.05 -27.82 -3.49
N SER A 112 -14.82 -27.74 -4.01
CA SER A 112 -13.59 -28.26 -3.36
C SER A 112 -12.76 -27.19 -2.62
N THR A 113 -13.02 -25.90 -2.84
CA THR A 113 -12.23 -24.79 -2.25
C THR A 113 -13.15 -23.72 -1.65
N ARG A 114 -12.58 -22.84 -0.80
CA ARG A 114 -13.28 -21.65 -0.28
C ARG A 114 -12.63 -20.37 -0.83
N GLU A 115 -13.47 -19.45 -1.29
CA GLU A 115 -13.08 -18.16 -1.82
C GLU A 115 -13.23 -17.08 -0.74
N TYR A 116 -12.17 -16.27 -0.58
CA TYR A 116 -12.12 -15.18 0.40
C TYR A 116 -12.00 -13.85 -0.31
N VAL A 117 -12.80 -12.88 0.13
CA VAL A 117 -12.73 -11.50 -0.37
C VAL A 117 -11.92 -10.68 0.61
N VAL A 118 -10.80 -10.12 0.15
CA VAL A 118 -9.97 -9.20 0.92
C VAL A 118 -10.27 -7.77 0.47
N LYS A 119 -10.53 -6.87 1.43
CA LYS A 119 -10.63 -5.44 1.17
C LYS A 119 -9.21 -4.89 0.97
N THR A 120 -8.95 -4.28 -0.18
CA THR A 120 -7.65 -3.66 -0.49
C THR A 120 -7.86 -2.21 -0.90
N PRO A 121 -7.03 -1.26 -0.43
CA PRO A 121 -7.15 0.12 -0.87
C PRO A 121 -6.60 0.28 -2.30
N ASP A 122 -7.09 1.29 -2.99
CA ASP A 122 -6.46 1.86 -4.19
C ASP A 122 -5.91 3.27 -3.87
N LEU A 123 -5.15 3.88 -4.80
CA LEU A 123 -4.45 5.15 -4.54
C LEU A 123 -5.38 6.30 -4.11
N ALA A 124 -6.63 6.31 -4.60
CA ALA A 124 -7.62 7.31 -4.23
C ALA A 124 -8.17 7.14 -2.80
N ASP A 125 -8.01 5.97 -2.18
CA ASP A 125 -8.53 5.70 -0.83
C ASP A 125 -7.66 6.33 0.28
N PHE A 126 -6.45 6.80 -0.04
CA PHE A 126 -5.51 7.43 0.90
C PHE A 126 -5.90 8.86 1.28
N LYS A 127 -7.12 9.05 1.77
CA LYS A 127 -7.65 10.35 2.24
C LYS A 127 -6.85 10.93 3.41
N VAL A 128 -6.19 10.06 4.18
CA VAL A 128 -5.28 10.44 5.27
C VAL A 128 -3.99 11.11 4.78
N ALA A 129 -3.68 10.97 3.49
CA ALA A 129 -2.48 11.51 2.86
C ALA A 129 -2.76 12.79 2.05
N ARG A 130 -3.82 13.54 2.39
CA ARG A 130 -4.12 14.82 1.71
C ARG A 130 -2.97 15.80 1.86
N MET A 131 -2.65 16.51 0.77
CA MET A 131 -1.63 17.54 0.81
C MET A 131 -2.17 18.80 1.49
N PRO A 132 -1.31 19.56 2.19
CA PRO A 132 -1.76 20.69 2.99
C PRO A 132 -2.22 21.91 2.18
N TRP A 133 -1.84 21.99 0.89
CA TRP A 133 -2.08 23.15 0.01
C TRP A 133 -2.82 22.79 -1.29
N GLU A 134 -2.84 21.54 -1.72
CA GLU A 134 -3.59 21.09 -2.90
C GLU A 134 -4.92 20.47 -2.44
N GLY A 135 -6.02 21.20 -2.60
CA GLY A 135 -7.36 20.92 -2.04
C GLY A 135 -8.10 19.69 -2.60
N GLY A 136 -7.41 18.59 -2.89
CA GLY A 136 -8.02 17.36 -3.38
C GLY A 136 -7.07 16.20 -3.65
N ARG A 137 -5.77 16.49 -3.89
CA ARG A 137 -4.76 15.46 -4.17
C ARG A 137 -4.12 14.94 -2.89
N ASN A 138 -3.81 13.65 -2.89
CA ASN A 138 -3.05 13.00 -1.82
C ASN A 138 -1.61 12.77 -2.27
N TRP A 139 -0.65 12.92 -1.36
CA TRP A 139 0.77 12.86 -1.68
C TRP A 139 1.21 11.46 -2.14
N VAL A 140 0.52 10.41 -1.67
CA VAL A 140 0.79 9.02 -2.08
C VAL A 140 0.59 8.85 -3.58
N GLN A 141 -0.48 9.42 -4.12
CA GLN A 141 -0.76 9.44 -5.56
C GLN A 141 0.13 10.46 -6.29
N ALA A 142 0.32 11.64 -5.73
CA ALA A 142 1.07 12.71 -6.39
C ALA A 142 2.54 12.36 -6.65
N ILE A 143 3.17 11.53 -5.81
CA ILE A 143 4.53 11.03 -6.04
C ILE A 143 4.62 10.12 -7.28
N GLU A 144 3.54 9.41 -7.61
CA GLU A 144 3.50 8.53 -8.78
C GLU A 144 3.18 9.27 -10.07
N GLU A 145 2.44 10.37 -9.98
CA GLU A 145 2.11 11.23 -11.12
C GLU A 145 3.19 12.30 -11.37
N GLY A 146 3.98 12.62 -10.34
CA GLY A 146 4.80 13.83 -10.29
C GLY A 146 4.00 14.98 -9.65
N ILE A 147 4.67 15.72 -8.77
CA ILE A 147 4.10 16.86 -8.06
C ILE A 147 4.49 18.14 -8.81
N SER A 148 3.49 18.90 -9.23
CA SER A 148 3.67 20.21 -9.88
C SER A 148 4.23 21.26 -8.91
N GLY A 149 4.84 22.32 -9.44
CA GLY A 149 5.33 23.44 -8.63
C GLY A 149 6.77 23.30 -8.11
N PHE A 150 7.46 22.20 -8.45
CA PHE A 150 8.89 22.05 -8.12
C PHE A 150 9.77 23.13 -8.76
N SER A 151 9.34 23.67 -9.90
CA SER A 151 10.02 24.75 -10.60
C SER A 151 10.07 26.08 -9.81
N TYR A 152 9.18 26.24 -8.83
CA TYR A 152 9.06 27.42 -7.96
C TYR A 152 9.51 27.14 -6.51
N PHE A 153 9.93 25.91 -6.21
CA PHE A 153 10.31 25.50 -4.87
C PHE A 153 11.74 25.92 -4.51
N MET A 154 11.89 26.76 -3.49
CA MET A 154 13.15 27.13 -2.89
C MET A 154 13.33 26.43 -1.54
N ASN A 155 14.31 25.55 -1.43
CA ASN A 155 14.65 24.93 -0.15
C ASN A 155 15.59 25.85 0.62
N LYS A 156 15.01 26.74 1.43
CA LYS A 156 15.73 27.62 2.35
C LYS A 156 15.04 27.59 3.70
N ALA A 157 15.82 27.55 4.77
CA ALA A 157 15.32 27.68 6.13
C ALA A 157 14.65 29.06 6.28
N HIS A 158 13.42 29.07 6.79
CA HIS A 158 12.64 30.30 6.97
C HIS A 158 11.55 30.08 8.02
N GLU A 159 11.39 31.03 8.93
CA GLU A 159 10.44 30.91 10.06
C GLU A 159 8.98 30.82 9.60
N ALA A 160 8.64 31.47 8.48
CA ALA A 160 7.29 31.36 7.90
C ALA A 160 7.03 30.04 7.13
N ALA A 161 8.03 29.17 6.96
CA ALA A 161 7.84 27.90 6.29
C ALA A 161 7.27 26.85 7.25
N ARG A 162 6.19 26.17 6.83
CA ARG A 162 5.47 25.18 7.67
C ARG A 162 6.35 24.01 8.13
N SER A 163 7.27 23.58 7.28
CA SER A 163 8.26 22.53 7.55
C SER A 163 9.53 23.06 8.24
N GLY A 164 9.63 24.37 8.50
CA GLY A 164 10.89 25.04 8.88
C GLY A 164 11.87 25.27 7.72
N ALA A 165 11.56 24.72 6.54
CA ALA A 165 12.30 24.91 5.29
C ALA A 165 11.35 24.73 4.09
N GLY A 166 11.59 25.46 3.00
CA GLY A 166 10.79 25.34 1.78
C GLY A 166 9.80 26.49 1.58
N ILE A 167 10.03 27.30 0.54
CA ILE A 167 9.18 28.43 0.15
C ILE A 167 8.86 28.29 -1.35
N GLN A 168 7.63 28.59 -1.74
CA GLN A 168 7.30 28.80 -3.15
C GLN A 168 7.58 30.26 -3.51
N ILE A 169 8.37 30.49 -4.56
CA ILE A 169 8.69 31.83 -5.04
C ILE A 169 8.02 32.09 -6.39
N ASP A 170 7.73 33.36 -6.70
CA ASP A 170 7.03 33.72 -7.95
C ASP A 170 7.89 33.51 -9.20
N ASN A 171 9.21 33.58 -9.04
CA ASN A 171 10.16 33.39 -10.13
C ASN A 171 10.53 31.92 -10.31
N LYS A 172 10.46 31.44 -11.55
CA LYS A 172 10.84 30.07 -11.89
C LYS A 172 12.34 29.85 -11.61
N LEU A 173 12.67 29.04 -10.60
CA LEU A 173 14.05 28.67 -10.25
C LEU A 173 14.65 27.65 -11.21
N ARG A 174 13.80 26.81 -11.80
CA ARG A 174 14.27 25.70 -12.65
C ARG A 174 13.23 25.29 -13.66
N SER A 175 13.69 24.84 -14.83
CA SER A 175 12.83 24.52 -15.98
C SER A 175 11.99 23.25 -15.79
N LYS A 176 12.51 22.27 -15.02
CA LYS A 176 11.95 20.92 -14.90
C LYS A 176 11.13 20.73 -13.63
N ASP A 177 10.04 19.97 -13.74
CA ASP A 177 9.21 19.52 -12.62
C ASP A 177 9.83 18.33 -11.86
N SER A 178 9.18 17.94 -10.77
CA SER A 178 9.59 16.78 -9.98
C SER A 178 9.48 15.49 -10.81
N ALA A 179 10.36 14.53 -10.53
CA ALA A 179 10.32 13.23 -11.17
C ALA A 179 9.28 12.35 -10.48
N SER A 180 8.46 11.66 -11.27
CA SER A 180 7.57 10.62 -10.78
C SER A 180 8.34 9.35 -10.41
N MET A 181 7.87 8.62 -9.40
CA MET A 181 8.41 7.31 -9.08
C MET A 181 7.31 6.35 -8.64
N SER A 182 7.48 5.07 -8.98
CA SER A 182 6.58 4.02 -8.52
C SER A 182 6.73 3.82 -7.01
N TYR A 183 5.62 3.84 -6.28
CA TYR A 183 5.62 3.76 -4.81
C TYR A 183 4.53 2.81 -4.32
N MET A 184 3.36 3.34 -3.98
CA MET A 184 2.28 2.59 -3.35
C MET A 184 1.60 1.63 -4.33
N SER A 185 1.49 1.99 -5.61
CA SER A 185 0.91 1.12 -6.63
C SER A 185 1.69 -0.17 -6.80
N ASP A 186 3.03 -0.11 -6.78
CA ASP A 186 3.88 -1.31 -6.86
C ASP A 186 3.78 -2.15 -5.59
N ILE A 187 3.80 -1.53 -4.41
CA ILE A 187 3.61 -2.21 -3.12
C ILE A 187 2.26 -2.95 -3.09
N LEU A 188 1.17 -2.26 -3.46
CA LEU A 188 -0.17 -2.84 -3.51
C LEU A 188 -0.29 -3.94 -4.58
N ARG A 189 0.35 -3.77 -5.73
CA ARG A 189 0.42 -4.80 -6.79
C ARG A 189 1.13 -6.06 -6.29
N LYS A 190 2.28 -5.92 -5.63
CA LYS A 190 3.02 -7.04 -5.02
C LYS A 190 2.17 -7.73 -3.95
N PHE A 191 1.48 -6.96 -3.11
CA PHE A 191 0.55 -7.50 -2.11
C PHE A 191 -0.60 -8.30 -2.74
N LYS A 192 -1.30 -7.73 -3.72
CA LYS A 192 -2.38 -8.42 -4.45
C LYS A 192 -1.87 -9.73 -5.10
N ARG A 193 -0.63 -9.76 -5.60
CA ARG A 193 -0.01 -10.98 -6.16
C ARG A 193 0.24 -12.07 -5.11
N ARG A 194 0.68 -11.71 -3.90
CA ARG A 194 0.92 -12.65 -2.79
C ARG A 194 -0.38 -13.33 -2.32
N LEU A 195 -1.51 -12.60 -2.38
CA LEU A 195 -2.83 -13.15 -2.04
C LEU A 195 -3.34 -14.14 -3.10
N LYS A 196 -3.01 -13.95 -4.37
CA LYS A 196 -3.52 -14.74 -5.50
C LYS A 196 -2.82 -16.09 -5.74
N SER A 197 -1.75 -16.44 -5.02
CA SER A 197 -1.01 -17.66 -5.40
C SER A 197 -1.88 -18.91 -5.25
N LYS A 198 -1.83 -19.71 -6.34
CA LYS A 198 -2.25 -21.11 -6.45
C LYS A 198 -1.74 -21.94 -5.28
#